data_AF-A0A1M3GD49-F1
#
_entry.id   AF-A0A1M3GD49-F1
#
_cell.length_a   1.000
_cell.length_b   1.000
_cell.length_c   1.000
_cell.angle_alpha   90.00
_cell.angle_beta   90.00
_cell.angle_gamma   90.00
#
_symmetry.space_group_name_H-M   'P 1'
#
loop_
_entity.id
_entity.type
_entity.pdbx_description
1 polymer ?
#
loop_
_entity_poly.entity_id
_entity_poly.type
_entity_poly.pdbx_seq_one_letter_code
_entity_poly.pdbx_strand_id
1 'polypeptide(L)'
;MTIFDPSIFSWDKYYQLICQFLKEQWHFSHESLVGALPTLDIPVVVETLYKTALLKLDYLFYDDTFALARRCIFKLGKINSIDSRRKLDLLGKSDNPVIRKHIKEQLEILRRSKFDG
;
A
#
# COMPACT_ATOMS: atom_id res chain seq x y z
N MET A 1 -31.50 -17.66 10.66
CA MET A 1 -30.07 -17.39 10.90
C MET A 1 -29.32 -17.90 9.67
N THR A 2 -28.98 -17.00 8.74
CA THR A 2 -28.19 -17.36 7.56
C THR A 2 -26.77 -17.67 8.01
N ILE A 3 -26.33 -18.91 7.81
CA ILE A 3 -24.93 -19.29 7.99
C ILE A 3 -24.15 -18.59 6.88
N PHE A 4 -23.26 -17.67 7.26
CA PHE A 4 -22.26 -17.14 6.33
C PHE A 4 -21.33 -18.30 5.98
N ASP A 5 -21.47 -18.85 4.78
CA ASP A 5 -20.55 -19.85 4.26
C ASP A 5 -19.30 -19.13 3.71
N PRO A 6 -18.15 -19.21 4.42
CA PRO A 6 -16.94 -18.51 4.01
C PRO A 6 -16.36 -19.07 2.71
N SER A 7 -16.76 -20.28 2.30
CA SER A 7 -16.29 -20.92 1.07
C SER A 7 -16.80 -20.22 -0.20
N ILE A 8 -17.87 -19.42 -0.09
CA ILE A 8 -18.42 -18.62 -1.19
C ILE A 8 -17.60 -17.34 -1.41
N PHE A 9 -16.85 -16.89 -0.39
CA PHE A 9 -16.10 -15.64 -0.43
C PHE A 9 -14.62 -15.87 -0.78
N SER A 10 -14.24 -15.51 -2.01
CA SER A 10 -12.83 -15.54 -2.44
C SER A 10 -12.12 -14.24 -2.04
N TRP A 11 -11.30 -14.31 -0.99
CA TRP A 11 -10.45 -13.20 -0.56
C TRP A 11 -9.56 -12.67 -1.69
N ASP A 12 -9.01 -13.55 -2.53
CA ASP A 12 -8.19 -13.15 -3.67
C ASP A 12 -8.98 -12.29 -4.67
N LYS A 13 -10.22 -12.66 -4.99
CA LYS A 13 -11.11 -11.86 -5.85
C LYS A 13 -11.44 -10.51 -5.20
N TYR A 14 -11.69 -10.50 -3.89
CA TYR A 14 -11.95 -9.27 -3.15
C TYR A 14 -10.74 -8.32 -3.20
N TYR A 15 -9.52 -8.82 -2.97
CA TYR A 15 -8.31 -8.00 -3.06
C TYR A 15 -8.00 -7.54 -4.48
N GLN A 16 -8.24 -8.39 -5.49
CA GLN A 16 -8.15 -7.99 -6.90
C GLN A 16 -9.12 -6.87 -7.24
N LEU A 17 -10.36 -6.94 -6.74
CA LEU A 17 -11.36 -5.89 -6.93
C LEU A 17 -10.90 -4.57 -6.29
N ILE A 18 -10.43 -4.59 -5.04
CA ILE A 18 -9.85 -3.39 -4.40
C ILE A 18 -8.70 -2.84 -5.24
N CYS A 19 -7.81 -3.71 -5.74
CA CYS A 19 -6.70 -3.28 -6.58
C CYS A 19 -7.13 -2.68 -7.93
N GLN A 20 -8.29 -3.07 -8.46
CA GLN A 20 -8.89 -2.44 -9.64
C GLN A 20 -9.41 -1.05 -9.29
N PHE A 21 -10.19 -0.90 -8.21
CA PHE A 21 -10.68 0.41 -7.77
C PHE A 21 -9.54 1.39 -7.44
N LEU A 22 -8.44 0.93 -6.84
CA LEU A 22 -7.27 1.79 -6.57
C LEU A 22 -6.62 2.41 -7.81
N LYS A 23 -6.96 1.96 -9.03
CA LYS A 23 -6.49 2.54 -10.30
C LYS A 23 -7.44 3.60 -10.84
N GLU A 24 -8.68 3.61 -10.36
CA GLU A 24 -9.74 4.48 -10.84
C GLU A 24 -9.73 5.82 -10.11
N GLN A 25 -9.82 6.92 -10.85
CA GLN A 25 -9.64 8.26 -10.28
C GLN A 25 -10.96 8.98 -9.96
N TRP A 26 -12.11 8.40 -10.31
CA TRP A 26 -13.43 9.02 -10.13
C TRP A 26 -13.93 9.03 -8.67
N HIS A 27 -13.17 8.47 -7.73
CA HIS A 27 -13.54 8.39 -6.31
C HIS A 27 -12.46 8.88 -5.34
N PHE A 28 -12.88 9.13 -4.11
CA PHE A 28 -12.06 9.68 -3.03
C PHE A 28 -11.61 8.63 -1.99
N SER A 29 -11.90 7.34 -2.24
CA SER A 29 -11.75 6.26 -1.24
C SER A 29 -10.38 5.59 -1.21
N HIS A 30 -9.37 6.11 -1.93
CA HIS A 30 -8.07 5.45 -2.10
C HIS A 30 -7.39 5.07 -0.76
N GLU A 31 -7.40 5.95 0.23
CA GLU A 31 -6.81 5.64 1.54
C GLU A 31 -7.53 4.50 2.27
N SER A 32 -8.86 4.50 2.23
CA SER A 32 -9.70 3.44 2.82
C SER A 32 -9.47 2.11 2.12
N LEU A 33 -9.35 2.13 0.79
CA LEU A 33 -9.06 0.96 -0.04
C LEU A 33 -7.67 0.37 0.27
N VAL A 34 -6.64 1.21 0.42
CA VAL A 34 -5.32 0.77 0.90
C VAL A 34 -5.42 0.16 2.31
N GLY A 35 -6.27 0.73 3.17
CA GLY A 35 -6.60 0.20 4.49
C GLY A 35 -7.14 -1.23 4.44
N ALA A 36 -8.01 -1.53 3.48
CA ALA A 36 -8.69 -2.83 3.32
C ALA A 36 -7.82 -3.95 2.72
N LEU A 37 -6.69 -3.62 2.07
CA LEU A 37 -5.77 -4.62 1.53
C LEU A 37 -5.12 -5.49 2.65
N PRO A 38 -4.67 -6.72 2.38
CA PRO A 38 -4.05 -7.56 3.39
C PRO A 38 -2.58 -7.15 3.64
N THR A 39 -1.98 -7.67 4.71
CA THR A 39 -0.52 -7.65 4.93
C THR A 39 0.09 -9.01 4.58
N LEU A 40 -0.26 -9.53 3.41
CA LEU A 40 0.22 -10.80 2.85
C LEU A 40 0.98 -10.53 1.56
N ASP A 41 1.95 -11.39 1.23
CA ASP A 41 2.74 -11.29 0.00
C ASP A 41 1.96 -11.76 -1.22
N ILE A 42 1.01 -10.93 -1.66
CA ILE A 42 0.20 -11.17 -2.85
C ILE A 42 0.73 -10.27 -3.96
N PRO A 43 1.23 -10.83 -5.09
CA PRO A 43 1.92 -10.03 -6.12
C PRO A 43 1.11 -8.83 -6.65
N VAL A 44 -0.19 -9.02 -6.90
CA VAL A 44 -1.07 -7.92 -7.36
C VAL A 44 -1.23 -6.81 -6.32
N VAL A 45 -1.24 -7.17 -5.03
CA VAL A 45 -1.35 -6.21 -3.92
C VAL A 45 -0.07 -5.41 -3.78
N VAL A 46 1.09 -6.07 -3.79
CA VAL A 46 2.41 -5.42 -3.70
C VAL A 46 2.61 -4.44 -4.88
N GLU A 47 2.32 -4.89 -6.10
CA GLU A 47 2.43 -4.06 -7.30
C GLU A 47 1.45 -2.88 -7.28
N THR A 48 0.21 -3.10 -6.80
CA THR A 48 -0.78 -2.03 -6.70
C THR A 48 -0.38 -1.00 -5.66
N LEU A 49 0.05 -1.41 -4.46
CA LEU A 49 0.54 -0.49 -3.43
C LEU A 49 1.71 0.38 -3.94
N TYR A 50 2.64 -0.21 -4.67
CA TYR A 50 3.74 0.53 -5.30
C TYR A 50 3.23 1.60 -6.26
N LYS A 51 2.32 1.24 -7.18
CA LYS A 51 1.73 2.17 -8.14
C LYS A 51 0.90 3.26 -7.45
N THR A 52 0.06 2.88 -6.49
CA THR A 52 -0.77 3.81 -5.72
C THR A 52 0.09 4.82 -4.94
N ALA A 53 1.27 4.42 -4.45
CA ALA A 53 2.18 5.35 -3.80
C ALA A 53 2.72 6.47 -4.71
N LEU A 54 2.66 6.27 -6.03
CA LEU A 54 3.13 7.21 -7.05
C LEU A 54 1.97 7.93 -7.77
N LEU A 55 0.72 7.59 -7.47
CA LEU A 55 -0.43 8.22 -8.09
C LEU A 55 -0.52 9.69 -7.72
N LYS A 56 -0.81 10.51 -8.72
CA LYS A 56 -1.24 11.89 -8.55
C LYS A 56 -2.74 11.92 -8.80
N LEU A 57 -3.50 12.27 -7.77
CA LEU A 57 -4.95 12.36 -7.82
C LEU A 57 -5.32 13.82 -7.68
N ASP A 58 -6.15 14.33 -8.59
CA ASP A 58 -6.51 15.75 -8.63
C ASP A 58 -7.10 16.23 -7.30
N TYR A 59 -7.90 15.39 -6.65
CA TYR A 59 -8.51 15.74 -5.36
C TYR A 59 -7.52 15.79 -4.19
N LEU A 60 -6.28 15.32 -4.38
CA LEU A 60 -5.20 15.39 -3.40
C LEU A 60 -4.16 16.47 -3.78
N PHE A 61 -4.48 17.40 -4.70
CA PHE A 61 -3.51 18.42 -5.13
C PHE A 61 -2.97 19.27 -3.96
N TYR A 62 -3.76 19.44 -2.90
CA TYR A 62 -3.42 20.20 -1.69
C TYR A 62 -2.73 19.35 -0.62
N ASP A 63 -2.56 18.04 -0.83
CA ASP A 63 -1.92 17.15 0.14
C ASP A 63 -0.39 17.18 0.01
N ASP A 64 0.22 18.16 0.63
CA ASP A 64 1.68 18.26 0.73
C ASP A 64 2.31 17.14 1.59
N THR A 65 1.49 16.39 2.34
CA THR A 65 1.96 15.31 3.20
C THR A 65 2.09 13.98 2.47
N PHE A 66 1.47 13.83 1.30
CA PHE A 66 1.39 12.59 0.53
C PHE A 66 0.90 11.43 1.41
N ALA A 67 -0.21 11.62 2.13
CA ALA A 67 -0.74 10.68 3.11
C ALA A 67 -1.07 9.31 2.49
N LEU A 68 -1.63 9.30 1.27
CA LEU A 68 -1.86 8.07 0.52
C LEU A 68 -0.57 7.29 0.23
N ALA A 69 0.48 7.99 -0.21
CA ALA A 69 1.78 7.37 -0.48
C ALA A 69 2.39 6.82 0.82
N ARG A 70 2.32 7.58 1.91
CA ARG A 70 2.76 7.14 3.23
C ARG A 70 2.07 5.84 3.65
N ARG A 71 0.74 5.75 3.49
CA ARG A 71 -0.01 4.53 3.81
C ARG A 71 0.46 3.34 3.00
N CYS A 72 0.66 3.51 1.69
CA CYS A 72 1.16 2.46 0.82
C CYS A 72 2.55 1.96 1.23
N ILE A 73 3.47 2.90 1.52
CA ILE A 73 4.84 2.61 1.97
C ILE A 73 4.83 1.80 3.26
N PHE A 74 4.05 2.22 4.25
CA PHE A 74 3.96 1.52 5.53
C PHE A 74 3.30 0.14 5.38
N LYS A 75 2.33 -0.01 4.47
CA LYS A 75 1.72 -1.30 4.16
C LYS A 75 2.73 -2.26 3.50
N LEU A 76 3.50 -1.79 2.51
CA LEU A 76 4.59 -2.55 1.89
C LEU A 76 5.64 -3.00 2.92
N GLY A 77 5.97 -2.09 3.85
CA GLY A 77 6.83 -2.38 4.98
C GLY A 77 6.29 -3.47 5.91
N LYS A 78 4.98 -3.47 6.20
CA LYS A 78 4.33 -4.54 6.97
C LYS A 78 4.31 -5.88 6.24
N ILE A 79 4.14 -5.90 4.91
CA ILE A 79 4.22 -7.12 4.11
C ILE A 79 5.63 -7.73 4.20
N ASN A 80 6.67 -6.88 4.14
CA ASN A 80 8.08 -7.24 4.34
C ASN A 80 8.54 -8.49 3.55
N SER A 81 8.07 -8.68 2.32
CA SER A 81 8.54 -9.73 1.43
C SER A 81 9.77 -9.26 0.64
N ILE A 82 10.39 -10.17 -0.12
CA ILE A 82 11.48 -9.77 -1.03
C ILE A 82 10.98 -8.75 -2.06
N ASP A 83 9.79 -8.96 -2.62
CA ASP A 83 9.23 -8.05 -3.61
C ASP A 83 8.80 -6.72 -3.00
N SER A 84 8.13 -6.73 -1.83
CA SER A 84 7.73 -5.49 -1.17
C SER A 84 8.93 -4.62 -0.78
N ARG A 85 10.04 -5.23 -0.34
CA ARG A 85 11.31 -4.52 -0.11
C ARG A 85 11.90 -3.93 -1.38
N ARG A 86 11.89 -4.67 -2.50
CA ARG A 86 12.31 -4.11 -3.80
C ARG A 86 11.47 -2.89 -4.20
N LYS A 87 10.15 -2.92 -3.97
CA LYS A 87 9.29 -1.75 -4.21
C LYS A 87 9.63 -0.58 -3.31
N LEU A 88 9.95 -0.81 -2.03
CA LEU A 88 10.44 0.23 -1.12
C LEU A 88 11.75 0.85 -1.61
N ASP A 89 12.69 0.03 -2.10
CA ASP A 89 13.96 0.53 -2.66
C ASP A 89 13.75 1.40 -3.91
N LEU A 90 12.79 1.01 -4.77
CA LEU A 90 12.40 1.83 -5.94
C LEU A 90 11.78 3.17 -5.51
N LEU A 91 10.85 3.14 -4.54
CA LEU A 91 10.24 4.37 -3.99
C LEU A 91 11.27 5.26 -3.29
N GLY A 92 12.32 4.68 -2.70
CA GLY A 92 13.45 5.42 -2.12
C GLY A 92 14.23 6.27 -3.14
N LYS A 93 14.10 5.97 -4.43
CA LYS A 93 14.68 6.71 -5.56
C LYS A 93 13.71 7.71 -6.19
N SER A 94 12.50 7.88 -5.64
CA SER A 94 11.51 8.84 -6.14
C SER A 94 12.06 10.27 -6.14
N ASP A 95 11.73 11.06 -7.16
CA ASP A 95 12.06 12.49 -7.22
C ASP A 95 11.32 13.31 -6.14
N ASN A 96 10.22 12.78 -5.61
CA ASN A 96 9.45 13.43 -4.55
C ASN A 96 10.16 13.32 -3.18
N PRO A 97 10.61 14.44 -2.58
CA PRO A 97 11.32 14.43 -1.31
C PRO A 97 10.46 13.94 -0.13
N VAL A 98 9.14 14.14 -0.17
CA VAL A 98 8.22 13.67 0.88
C VAL A 98 8.08 12.15 0.84
N ILE A 99 7.98 11.56 -0.36
CA ILE A 99 8.02 10.09 -0.52
C ILE A 99 9.34 9.52 0.01
N ARG A 100 10.49 10.12 -0.34
CA ARG A 100 11.79 9.68 0.18
C ARG A 100 11.88 9.78 1.70
N LYS A 101 11.27 10.81 2.31
CA LYS A 101 11.18 10.95 3.77
C LYS A 101 10.39 9.79 4.38
N HIS A 102 9.21 9.48 3.86
CA HIS A 102 8.39 8.36 4.34
C HIS A 102 9.10 7.00 4.21
N ILE A 103 9.87 6.80 3.13
CA ILE A 103 10.70 5.60 2.97
C ILE A 103 11.77 5.52 4.06
N LYS A 104 12.49 6.61 4.34
CA LYS A 104 13.49 6.64 5.42
C LYS A 104 12.86 6.28 6.76
N GLU A 105 11.73 6.88 7.11
CA GLU A 105 10.97 6.56 8.33
C GLU A 105 10.64 5.06 8.41
N GLN A 106 10.10 4.48 7.34
CA GLN A 106 9.71 3.08 7.32
C GLN A 106 10.91 2.13 7.39
N LEU A 107 12.03 2.45 6.75
CA LEU A 107 13.25 1.65 6.82
C LEU A 107 13.86 1.67 8.23
N GLU A 108 13.79 2.79 8.95
CA GLU A 108 14.20 2.86 10.35
C GLU A 108 13.33 1.96 11.24
N ILE A 109 12.02 1.92 11.01
CA ILE A 109 11.11 1.00 11.71
C ILE A 109 11.50 -0.45 11.44
N LEU A 110 11.75 -0.82 10.19
CA LEU A 110 12.15 -2.18 9.81
C LEU A 110 13.52 -2.59 10.37
N ARG A 111 14.44 -1.63 10.53
CA ARG A 111 15.72 -1.87 11.19
C ARG A 111 15.51 -2.22 12.65
N ARG A 112 14.73 -1.41 13.39
CA ARG A 112 14.43 -1.63 14.81
C ARG A 112 13.73 -2.97 15.06
N SER A 113 12.73 -3.31 14.25
CA SER A 113 11.98 -4.57 14.40
C SER A 113 12.82 -5.83 14.21
N LYS A 114 14.01 -5.75 13.59
CA LYS A 114 14.94 -6.90 13.47
C LYS A 114 15.77 -7.13 14.73
N PHE A 115 15.81 -6.18 15.67
CA PHE A 115 16.56 -6.29 16.92
C PHE A 115 15.68 -6.70 18.11
N ASP A 116 14.36 -6.67 17.94
CA ASP A 116 13.38 -6.94 19.01
C ASP A 116 12.80 -8.39 18.98
N GLY A 117 13.29 -9.26 18.08
CA GLY A 117 12.83 -10.65 17.93
C GLY A 117 13.99 -11.62 17.72
#